data_AF-A0A8G0KYH5-F1
#
_entry.id   AF-A0A8G0KYH5-F1
#
_cell.length_a   1.000
_cell.length_b   1.000
_cell.length_c   1.000
_cell.angle_alpha   90.00
_cell.angle_beta   90.00
_cell.angle_gamma   90.00
#
_symmetry.space_group_name_H-M   'P 1'
#
loop_
_entity.id
_entity.type
_entity.pdbx_description
1 polymer ?
#
loop_
_entity_poly.entity_id
_entity_poly.type
_entity_poly.pdbx_seq_one_letter_code
_entity_poly.pdbx_strand_id
1 'polypeptide(L)'
;MDFCCKGNRTITEVCHTIGIHEEIIIAELKSFDTNLNPNLNNFKAMSLDALIDYIVTRHYTYIKEKIPIIKQFLNKICEVHGTKNPELIEIRKLFIASANYLVQYINKEELILFPISKQW
;
A
#
# COMPACT_ATOMS: atom_id res chain seq x y z
N MET A 1 6.64 1.03 11.89
CA MET A 1 7.82 0.52 11.16
C MET A 1 7.50 0.60 9.67
N ASP A 2 8.32 1.30 8.88
CA ASP A 2 8.14 1.40 7.42
C ASP A 2 8.91 0.27 6.73
N PHE A 3 8.26 -0.89 6.60
CA PHE A 3 8.86 -2.09 6.00
C PHE A 3 8.78 -2.09 4.47
N CYS A 4 7.86 -1.30 3.89
CA CYS A 4 7.67 -1.22 2.44
C CYS A 4 8.82 -0.44 1.79
N CYS A 5 9.14 0.76 2.31
CA CYS A 5 10.18 1.61 1.73
C CYS A 5 11.56 1.41 2.38
N LYS A 6 11.62 0.82 3.59
CA LYS A 6 12.86 0.63 4.35
C LYS A 6 12.98 -0.77 4.95
N GLY A 7 12.59 -1.77 4.16
CA GLY A 7 12.60 -3.20 4.53
C GLY A 7 14.00 -3.82 4.65
N ASN A 8 15.05 -3.09 4.29
CA ASN A 8 16.44 -3.50 4.47
C ASN A 8 16.96 -3.30 5.90
N ARG A 9 16.18 -2.68 6.78
CA ARG A 9 16.56 -2.45 8.18
C ARG A 9 16.17 -3.63 9.07
N THR A 10 17.01 -3.91 10.06
CA THR A 10 16.72 -4.93 11.07
C THR A 10 15.66 -4.46 12.06
N ILE A 11 15.00 -5.40 12.75
CA ILE A 11 14.07 -5.09 13.84
C ILE A 11 14.79 -4.28 14.93
N THR A 12 16.02 -4.66 15.29
CA THR A 12 16.86 -3.97 16.27
C THR A 12 17.10 -2.51 15.90
N GLU A 13 17.52 -2.24 14.65
CA GLU A 13 17.75 -0.87 14.16
C GLU A 13 16.49 0.00 14.27
N VAL A 14 15.34 -0.58 13.89
CA VAL A 14 14.06 0.14 13.93
C VAL A 14 13.63 0.38 15.37
N CYS A 15 13.73 -0.62 16.26
CA CYS A 15 13.35 -0.55 17.67
C CYS A 15 14.18 0.49 18.43
N HIS A 16 15.50 0.52 18.19
CA HIS A 16 16.40 1.52 18.77
C HIS A 16 16.02 2.95 18.36
N THR A 17 15.60 3.15 17.11
CA THR A 17 15.22 4.47 16.58
C THR A 17 13.94 5.02 17.22
N ILE A 18 13.02 4.13 17.60
CA ILE A 18 11.68 4.50 18.10
C ILE A 18 11.53 4.30 19.63
N GLY A 19 12.58 3.87 20.31
CA GLY A 19 12.59 3.68 21.77
C GLY A 19 11.75 2.49 22.25
N ILE A 20 11.63 1.43 21.45
CA ILE A 20 10.90 0.21 21.80
C ILE A 20 11.88 -0.92 22.13
N HIS A 21 11.54 -1.72 23.14
CA HIS A 21 12.29 -2.95 23.47
C HIS A 21 12.04 -4.01 22.40
N GLU A 22 13.12 -4.49 21.76
CA GLU A 22 13.03 -5.43 20.65
C GLU A 22 12.39 -6.78 21.06
N GLU A 23 12.55 -7.17 22.33
CA GLU A 23 12.04 -8.42 22.88
C GLU A 23 10.52 -8.48 22.83
N ILE A 24 9.84 -7.34 23.01
CA ILE A 24 8.38 -7.22 22.92
C ILE A 24 7.92 -7.54 21.50
N ILE A 25 8.56 -6.90 20.51
CA ILE A 25 8.23 -7.10 19.09
C ILE A 25 8.50 -8.54 18.65
N ILE A 26 9.64 -9.12 19.07
CA ILE A 26 9.98 -10.50 18.73
C ILE A 26 8.99 -11.49 19.37
N ALA A 27 8.58 -11.26 20.62
CA ALA A 27 7.60 -12.10 21.30
C ALA A 27 6.23 -12.05 20.60
N GLU A 28 5.75 -10.85 20.24
CA GLU A 28 4.51 -10.67 19.48
C GLU A 28 4.59 -11.38 18.13
N LEU A 29 5.66 -11.18 17.35
CA LEU A 29 5.87 -11.83 16.06
C LEU A 29 5.84 -13.36 16.16
N LYS A 30 6.45 -13.93 17.21
CA LYS A 30 6.46 -15.38 17.46
C LYS A 30 5.11 -15.93 17.92
N SER A 31 4.25 -15.08 18.50
CA SER A 31 2.90 -15.48 18.93
C SER A 31 1.90 -15.60 17.78
N PHE A 32 2.23 -15.05 16.59
CA PHE A 32 1.41 -15.21 15.40
C PHE A 32 1.51 -16.64 14.86
N ASP A 33 0.38 -17.35 14.86
CA ASP A 33 0.28 -18.67 14.26
C ASP A 33 0.22 -18.56 12.73
N THR A 34 1.30 -18.96 12.06
CA THR A 34 1.39 -18.96 10.60
C THR A 34 0.45 -19.96 9.95
N ASN A 35 -0.10 -20.92 10.70
CA ASN A 35 -1.06 -21.92 10.19
C ASN A 35 -2.48 -21.34 10.05
N LEU A 36 -2.77 -20.18 10.65
CA LEU A 36 -4.09 -19.53 10.56
C LEU A 36 -4.31 -18.77 9.25
N ASN A 37 -3.29 -18.66 8.39
CA ASN A 37 -3.40 -17.92 7.13
C ASN A 37 -2.94 -18.79 5.94
N PRO A 38 -3.79 -19.72 5.45
CA PRO A 38 -3.47 -20.60 4.33
C PRO A 38 -3.24 -19.86 2.99
N ASN A 39 -3.48 -18.55 2.95
CA ASN A 39 -3.19 -17.66 1.82
C ASN A 39 -1.83 -16.95 1.93
N LEU A 40 -0.89 -17.46 2.73
CA LEU A 40 0.50 -17.02 2.70
C LEU A 40 1.11 -17.44 1.35
N ASN A 41 0.79 -16.67 0.31
CA ASN A 41 1.40 -16.77 -0.99
C ASN A 41 2.90 -16.65 -0.78
N ASN A 42 3.65 -17.69 -1.15
CA ASN A 42 5.09 -17.64 -1.12
C ASN A 42 5.59 -16.76 -2.28
N PHE A 43 5.44 -15.44 -2.13
CA PHE A 43 5.80 -14.45 -3.15
C PHE A 43 7.26 -14.58 -3.59
N LYS A 44 8.14 -15.05 -2.68
CA LYS A 44 9.56 -15.30 -2.99
C LYS A 44 9.78 -16.46 -3.96
N ALA A 45 8.84 -17.40 -4.02
CA ALA A 45 8.89 -18.54 -4.93
C ALA A 45 8.08 -18.32 -6.23
N MET A 46 7.37 -17.19 -6.36
CA MET A 46 6.65 -16.88 -7.59
C MET A 46 7.64 -16.48 -8.69
N SER A 47 7.32 -16.86 -9.94
CA SER A 47 8.00 -16.27 -11.09
C SER A 47 7.71 -14.77 -11.16
N LEU A 48 8.59 -14.02 -11.82
CA LEU A 48 8.40 -12.58 -12.03
C LEU A 48 7.06 -12.30 -12.74
N ASP A 49 6.71 -13.09 -13.75
CA ASP A 49 5.44 -12.98 -14.47
C ASP A 49 4.23 -13.16 -13.55
N ALA A 50 4.24 -14.23 -12.74
CA ALA A 50 3.13 -14.54 -11.83
C ALA A 50 3.01 -13.46 -10.74
N LEU A 51 4.13 -12.93 -10.26
CA LEU A 51 4.13 -11.85 -9.27
C LEU A 51 3.58 -10.55 -9.86
N ILE A 52 3.98 -10.19 -11.07
CA ILE A 52 3.44 -9.03 -11.80
C ILE A 52 1.92 -9.19 -12.00
N ASP A 53 1.47 -10.35 -12.48
CA ASP A 53 0.05 -10.59 -12.73
C ASP A 53 -0.77 -10.57 -11.43
N TYR A 54 -0.20 -11.07 -10.34
CA TYR A 54 -0.78 -10.95 -9.02
C TYR A 54 -0.90 -9.49 -8.57
N ILE A 55 0.15 -8.69 -8.72
CA ILE A 55 0.14 -7.26 -8.35
C ILE A 55 -0.95 -6.51 -9.11
N VAL A 56 -1.00 -6.69 -10.43
CA VAL A 56 -2.00 -6.04 -11.28
C VAL A 56 -3.41 -6.48 -10.89
N THR A 57 -3.64 -7.79 -10.81
CA THR A 57 -4.97 -8.36 -10.55
C THR A 57 -5.49 -8.01 -9.15
N ARG A 58 -4.64 -8.13 -8.13
CA ARG A 58 -5.04 -7.97 -6.73
C ARG A 58 -5.00 -6.52 -6.26
N HIS A 59 -3.92 -5.82 -6.55
CA HIS A 59 -3.68 -4.49 -5.98
C HIS A 59 -4.09 -3.36 -6.94
N TYR A 60 -3.71 -3.41 -8.22
CA TYR A 60 -4.00 -2.30 -9.14
C TYR A 60 -5.47 -2.24 -9.51
N THR A 61 -6.12 -3.38 -9.71
CA THR A 61 -7.59 -3.47 -9.85
C THR A 61 -8.29 -2.80 -8.67
N TYR A 62 -7.92 -3.18 -7.44
CA TYR A 62 -8.52 -2.60 -6.23
C TYR A 62 -8.33 -1.08 -6.17
N ILE A 63 -7.11 -0.58 -6.42
CA ILE A 63 -6.82 0.85 -6.37
C ILE A 63 -7.64 1.62 -7.42
N LYS A 64 -7.67 1.13 -8.67
CA LYS A 64 -8.41 1.75 -9.78
C LYS A 64 -9.92 1.76 -9.52
N GLU A 65 -10.46 0.74 -8.86
CA GLU A 65 -11.88 0.68 -8.48
C GLU A 65 -12.22 1.58 -7.28
N LYS A 66 -11.36 1.63 -6.25
CA LYS A 66 -11.67 2.35 -5.01
C LYS A 66 -11.45 3.86 -5.09
N ILE A 67 -10.46 4.32 -5.86
CA ILE A 67 -10.18 5.76 -5.99
C ILE A 67 -11.44 6.56 -6.43
N PRO A 68 -12.16 6.18 -7.50
CA PRO A 68 -13.37 6.89 -7.92
C PRO A 68 -14.46 6.91 -6.85
N ILE A 69 -14.66 5.79 -6.14
CA ILE A 69 -15.66 5.65 -5.08
C ILE A 69 -15.32 6.59 -3.90
N ILE A 70 -14.08 6.55 -3.42
CA ILE A 70 -13.64 7.41 -2.31
C ILE A 70 -13.73 8.88 -2.72
N LYS A 71 -13.34 9.23 -3.96
CA LYS A 71 -13.48 10.59 -4.49
C LYS A 71 -14.93 11.06 -4.48
N GLN A 72 -15.88 10.21 -4.86
CA GLN A 72 -17.30 10.53 -4.82
C GLN A 72 -17.79 10.82 -3.40
N PHE A 73 -17.46 9.96 -2.43
CA PHE A 73 -17.86 10.17 -1.04
C PHE A 73 -17.22 11.42 -0.44
N LEU A 74 -15.94 11.65 -0.73
CA LEU A 74 -15.22 12.81 -0.23
C LEU A 74 -15.79 14.12 -0.81
N ASN A 75 -16.16 14.13 -2.09
CA ASN A 75 -16.89 15.25 -2.69
C ASN A 75 -18.22 15.49 -1.98
N LYS A 76 -19.00 14.43 -1.72
CA LYS A 76 -20.30 14.55 -1.06
C LYS A 76 -20.20 15.11 0.35
N ILE A 77 -19.24 14.63 1.13
CA ILE A 77 -19.03 15.12 2.50
C ILE A 77 -18.55 16.58 2.48
N CYS A 78 -17.67 16.96 1.54
CA CYS A 78 -17.25 18.35 1.36
C CYS A 78 -18.41 19.27 0.96
N GLU A 79 -19.34 18.82 0.11
CA GLU A 79 -20.51 19.60 -0.28
C GLU A 79 -21.43 19.92 0.92
N VAL A 80 -21.66 18.93 1.78
CA VAL A 80 -22.61 19.08 2.90
C VAL A 80 -21.96 19.75 4.12
N HIS A 81 -20.68 19.47 4.37
CA HIS A 81 -20.01 19.86 5.62
C HIS A 81 -18.80 20.78 5.45
N GLY A 82 -18.33 21.03 4.22
CA GLY A 82 -17.07 21.73 3.96
C GLY A 82 -17.04 23.19 4.43
N THR A 83 -18.18 23.88 4.47
CA THR A 83 -18.24 25.25 5.01
C THR A 83 -17.97 25.30 6.52
N LYS A 84 -18.40 24.29 7.27
CA LYS A 84 -18.20 24.20 8.72
C LYS A 84 -16.88 23.52 9.09
N ASN A 85 -16.35 22.71 8.19
CA ASN A 85 -15.17 21.87 8.38
C ASN A 85 -14.18 22.05 7.21
N PRO A 86 -13.42 23.15 7.18
CA PRO A 86 -12.47 23.45 6.09
C PRO A 86 -11.38 22.39 5.91
N GLU A 87 -11.05 21.63 6.95
CA GLU A 87 -10.11 20.51 6.90
C GLU A 87 -10.55 19.43 5.89
N LEU A 88 -11.87 19.27 5.66
CA LEU A 88 -12.38 18.35 4.64
C LEU A 88 -11.95 18.76 3.23
N ILE A 89 -11.84 20.06 2.97
CA ILE A 89 -11.40 20.59 1.69
C ILE A 89 -9.93 20.27 1.46
N GLU A 90 -9.09 20.39 2.50
CA GLU A 90 -7.68 20.04 2.41
C GLU A 90 -7.49 18.52 2.28
N ILE A 91 -8.24 17.70 3.04
CA ILE A 91 -8.23 16.23 2.89
C ILE A 91 -8.61 15.85 1.45
N ARG A 92 -9.65 16.47 0.88
CA ARG A 92 -10.04 16.25 -0.52
C ARG A 92 -8.93 16.58 -1.49
N LYS A 93 -8.27 17.73 -1.31
CA LYS A 93 -7.17 18.16 -2.16
C LYS A 93 -5.98 17.19 -2.08
N LEU A 94 -5.55 16.83 -0.86
CA LEU A 94 -4.45 15.90 -0.63
C LEU A 94 -4.75 14.50 -1.17
N PHE A 95 -5.97 14.01 -0.99
CA PHE A 95 -6.41 12.74 -1.54
C PHE A 95 -6.37 12.74 -3.06
N ILE A 96 -6.93 13.76 -3.73
CA ILE A 96 -6.93 13.85 -5.19
C ILE A 96 -5.51 13.91 -5.74
N ALA A 97 -4.63 14.71 -5.12
CA ALA A 97 -3.23 14.79 -5.53
C ALA A 97 -2.53 13.42 -5.40
N SER A 98 -2.71 12.74 -4.27
CA SER A 98 -2.10 11.43 -3.99
C SER A 98 -2.65 10.34 -4.93
N ALA A 99 -3.96 10.34 -5.18
CA ALA A 99 -4.61 9.40 -6.09
C ALA A 99 -4.12 9.57 -7.53
N ASN A 100 -3.99 10.81 -8.01
CA ASN A 100 -3.47 11.09 -9.34
C ASN A 100 -2.01 10.63 -9.49
N TYR A 101 -1.16 10.92 -8.50
CA TYR A 101 0.22 10.46 -8.49
C TYR A 101 0.31 8.93 -8.53
N LEU A 102 -0.49 8.25 -7.70
CA LEU A 102 -0.54 6.78 -7.64
C LEU A 102 -0.99 6.16 -8.98
N VAL A 103 -2.02 6.71 -9.61
CA VAL A 103 -2.50 6.23 -10.92
C VAL A 103 -1.44 6.43 -12.00
N GLN A 104 -0.73 7.57 -12.01
CA GLN A 104 0.37 7.79 -12.95
C GLN A 104 1.49 6.77 -12.76
N TYR A 105 1.86 6.47 -11.52
CA TYR A 105 2.88 5.49 -11.19
C TYR A 105 2.46 4.07 -11.64
N ILE A 106 1.23 3.65 -11.32
CA ILE A 106 0.66 2.37 -11.76
C ILE A 106 0.68 2.24 -13.29
N ASN A 107 0.26 3.29 -14.01
CA ASN A 107 0.27 3.26 -15.48
C ASN A 107 1.68 3.14 -16.04
N LYS A 108 2.67 3.80 -15.43
CA LYS A 108 4.08 3.65 -15.83
C LYS A 108 4.56 2.21 -15.64
N GLU A 109 4.17 1.57 -14.54
CA GLU A 109 4.54 0.18 -14.30
C GLU A 109 3.87 -0.77 -15.29
N GLU A 110 2.55 -0.69 -15.47
CA GLU A 110 1.81 -1.57 -16.39
C GLU A 110 2.21 -1.41 -17.86
N LEU A 111 2.47 -0.18 -18.31
CA LEU A 111 2.69 0.11 -19.73
C LEU A 111 4.17 0.05 -20.15
N ILE A 112 5.09 0.17 -19.19
CA ILE A 112 6.54 0.28 -19.49
C ILE A 112 7.34 -0.72 -18.67
N LEU A 113 7.31 -0.62 -17.34
CA LEU A 113 8.22 -1.39 -16.50
C LEU A 113 7.94 -2.90 -16.59
N PHE A 114 6.69 -3.30 -16.42
CA PHE A 114 6.29 -4.71 -16.42
C PHE A 114 6.51 -5.36 -17.79
N PRO A 115 6.11 -4.76 -18.94
CA PRO A 115 6.44 -5.31 -20.26
C PRO A 115 7.93 -5.54 -20.47
N ILE A 116 8.79 -4.60 -20.05
CA ILE A 116 10.24 -4.77 -20.13
C ILE A 116 10.69 -5.90 -19.20
N SER A 117 10.20 -5.92 -17.96
CA SER A 117 10.60 -6.91 -16.94
C SER A 117 10.28 -8.35 -17.35
N LYS A 118 9.19 -8.58 -18.10
CA LYS A 118 8.82 -9.92 -18.61
C LYS A 118 9.69 -10.42 -19.77
N GLN A 119 10.54 -9.58 -20.34
CA GLN A 119 11.43 -9.92 -21.46
C GLN A 119 12.85 -10.31 -21.02
N TRP A 120 13.17 -10.15 -19.74
CA TRP A 120 14.46 -10.48 -19.12
C TRP A 120 14.37 -11.79 -18.35
#